data_AF-A0A2N3AMN7-F1
#
_entry.id   AF-A0A2N3AMN7-F1
#
_cell.length_a   1.000
_cell.length_b   1.000
_cell.length_c   1.000
_cell.angle_alpha   90.00
_cell.angle_beta   90.00
_cell.angle_gamma   90.00
#
_symmetry.space_group_name_H-M   'P 1'
#
loop_
_entity.id
_entity.type
_entity.pdbx_description
1 polymer ?
#
loop_
_entity_poly.entity_id
_entity_poly.type
_entity_poly.pdbx_seq_one_letter_code
_entity_poly.pdbx_strand_id
1 'polypeptide(L)' 'MSLSCSLFVVKYIKAGEVFAEENLRSIRPGYGLPPKYLKNRLGKKAKRDVSKGVPFCWDLIE' A
#
# COMPACT_ATOMS: atom_id res chain seq x y z
N MET A 1 -10.06 21.11 -4.70
CA MET A 1 -10.49 19.72 -4.96
C MET A 1 -9.25 18.86 -5.15
N SER A 2 -8.74 18.22 -4.10
CA SER A 2 -7.49 17.46 -4.18
C SER A 2 -7.74 16.13 -4.91
N LEU A 3 -7.21 16.00 -6.13
CA LEU A 3 -7.29 14.81 -6.98
C LEU A 3 -6.30 13.70 -6.57
N SER A 4 -5.88 13.69 -5.30
CA SER A 4 -4.89 12.75 -4.79
C SER A 4 -5.50 11.35 -4.74
N CYS A 5 -5.01 10.41 -5.54
CA CYS A 5 -5.29 9.00 -5.31
C CYS A 5 -4.30 8.44 -4.29
N SER A 6 -4.74 7.48 -3.49
CA SER A 6 -3.96 6.96 -2.37
C SER A 6 -3.83 5.45 -2.44
N LEU A 7 -2.69 4.94 -2.03
CA LEU A 7 -2.44 3.51 -2.01
C LEU A 7 -3.13 2.86 -0.81
N PHE A 8 -3.88 1.80 -1.09
CA PHE A 8 -4.57 0.97 -0.12
C PHE A 8 -4.23 -0.50 -0.37
N VAL A 9 -4.12 -1.22 0.74
CA VAL A 9 -3.94 -2.66 0.73
C VAL A 9 -5.30 -3.33 0.46
N VAL A 10 -5.40 -4.12 -0.60
CA VAL A 10 -6.65 -4.77 -1.02
C VAL A 10 -6.73 -6.25 -0.66
N LYS A 11 -5.60 -6.85 -0.29
CA LYS A 11 -5.49 -8.22 0.20
C LYS A 11 -4.75 -8.24 1.52
N TYR A 12 -5.01 -9.25 2.34
CA TYR A 12 -4.21 -9.47 3.55
C TYR A 12 -2.78 -9.83 3.16
N ILE A 13 -1.79 -9.24 3.85
CA ILE A 13 -0.36 -9.42 3.63
C ILE A 13 0.26 -9.82 4.95
N LYS A 14 0.96 -10.96 5.03
CA LYS A 14 1.65 -11.34 6.26
C LYS A 14 2.92 -10.54 6.49
N ALA A 15 3.35 -10.45 7.75
CA ALA A 15 4.70 -9.98 8.06
C ALA A 15 5.75 -10.81 7.28
N GLY A 16 6.66 -10.13 6.59
CA GLY A 16 7.68 -10.73 5.72
C GLY A 16 7.22 -11.01 4.28
N GLU A 17 5.94 -10.84 3.97
CA GLU A 17 5.40 -11.04 2.63
C GLU A 17 5.64 -9.81 1.73
N VAL A 18 5.69 -10.03 0.42
CA VAL A 18 6.07 -9.00 -0.55
C VAL A 18 4.87 -8.18 -1.01
N PHE A 19 5.02 -6.85 -1.01
CA PHE A 19 4.06 -5.95 -1.62
C PHE A 19 4.08 -6.11 -3.15
N ALA A 20 2.95 -6.54 -3.70
CA ALA A 20 2.72 -6.72 -5.13
C ALA A 20 1.52 -5.90 -5.62
N GLU A 21 1.38 -5.70 -6.93
CA GLU A 21 0.26 -4.93 -7.53
C GLU A 21 -1.09 -5.62 -7.30
N GLU A 22 -1.10 -6.92 -7.03
CA GLU A 22 -2.30 -7.66 -6.64
C GLU A 22 -2.79 -7.33 -5.22
N ASN A 23 -1.88 -6.94 -4.32
CA ASN A 23 -2.15 -6.68 -2.92
C ASN A 23 -2.31 -5.18 -2.64
N LEU A 24 -1.85 -4.32 -3.56
CA LEU A 24 -1.92 -2.86 -3.47
C LEU A 24 -2.71 -2.26 -4.64
N ARG A 25 -3.72 -1.46 -4.32
CA ARG A 25 -4.43 -0.65 -5.32
C ARG A 25 -4.46 0.82 -4.93
N SER A 26 -4.51 1.66 -5.96
CA SER A 26 -4.78 3.09 -5.82
C SER A 26 -6.30 3.32 -5.77
N ILE A 27 -6.82 3.72 -4.60
CA ILE A 27 -8.26 3.96 -4.36
C ILE A 27 -8.46 5.42 -3.92
N ARG A 28 -9.64 5.99 -4.24
CA ARG A 28 -10.09 7.33 -3.81
C ARG A 28 -11.03 7.19 -2.60
N PRO A 29 -11.17 8.19 -1.70
CA PRO A 29 -10.69 9.56 -1.76
C PRO A 29 -9.35 9.76 -1.02
N GLY A 30 -8.55 10.73 -1.48
CA GLY A 30 -7.11 10.87 -1.19
C GLY A 30 -6.68 11.16 0.24
N TYR A 31 -6.48 10.12 1.06
CA TYR A 31 -5.91 10.21 2.42
C TYR A 31 -4.58 9.47 2.65
N GLY A 32 -4.07 8.76 1.65
CA GLY A 32 -2.80 8.00 1.69
C GLY A 32 -1.81 8.37 0.58
N LEU A 33 -0.75 7.57 0.45
CA LEU A 33 0.42 7.91 -0.39
C LEU A 33 0.09 8.02 -1.89
N PRO A 34 0.70 8.99 -2.61
CA PRO A 34 0.53 9.12 -4.05
C PRO A 34 0.98 7.85 -4.79
N PRO A 35 0.28 7.41 -5.85
CA PRO A 35 0.57 6.18 -6.59
C PRO A 35 1.94 6.20 -7.30
N LYS A 36 2.56 7.38 -7.44
CA LYS A 36 3.93 7.52 -7.96
C LYS A 36 4.96 6.72 -7.17
N TYR A 37 4.68 6.43 -5.89
CA TYR A 37 5.57 5.63 -5.05
C TYR A 37 5.30 4.13 -5.14
N LEU A 38 4.20 3.67 -5.75
CA LEU A 38 3.85 2.25 -5.83
C LEU A 38 4.98 1.44 -6.48
N LYS A 39 5.50 1.90 -7.63
CA LYS A 39 6.55 1.20 -8.38
C LYS A 39 7.83 0.97 -7.58
N ASN A 40 8.22 1.91 -6.72
CA ASN A 40 9.41 1.77 -5.88
C ASN A 40 9.18 0.85 -4.66
N ARG A 41 7.94 0.51 -4.34
CA ARG A 41 7.58 -0.32 -3.19
C ARG A 41 7.18 -1.74 -3.55
N LEU A 42 6.87 -1.99 -4.80
CA LEU A 42 6.72 -3.35 -5.32
C LEU A 42 8.03 -4.11 -5.10
N GLY A 43 7.95 -5.30 -4.49
CA GLY A 43 9.13 -6.09 -4.12
C GLY A 43 9.65 -5.86 -2.70
N LYS A 44 9.08 -4.91 -1.94
CA LYS A 44 9.41 -4.72 -0.52
C LYS A 44 8.61 -5.67 0.38
N LYS A 45 9.17 -6.02 1.54
CA LYS A 45 8.51 -6.88 2.53
C LYS A 45 7.70 -6.06 3.53
N ALA A 46 6.58 -6.62 3.96
CA ALA A 46 5.77 -6.07 5.03
C ALA A 46 6.46 -6.25 6.37
N LYS A 47 6.64 -5.17 7.12
CA LYS A 47 7.24 -5.17 8.46
C LYS A 47 6.34 -5.86 9.51
N ARG A 48 5.03 -5.90 9.23
CA ARG A 48 3.99 -6.48 10.09
C ARG A 48 2.84 -7.00 9.24
N ASP A 49 1.97 -7.80 9.83
CA ASP A 49 0.73 -8.23 9.19
C ASP A 49 -0.15 -7.02 8.85
N VAL A 50 -0.55 -6.93 7.58
CA VAL A 50 -1.38 -5.85 7.05
C VAL A 50 -2.71 -6.42 6.57
N SER A 51 -3.79 -5.92 7.15
CA SER A 51 -5.15 -6.30 6.74
C SER A 51 -5.60 -5.57 5.49
N LYS A 52 -6.59 -6.14 4.77
CA LYS A 52 -7.24 -5.44 3.67
C LYS A 52 -7.94 -4.17 4.16
N GLY A 53 -7.96 -3.14 3.33
CA GLY A 53 -8.54 -1.83 3.64
C GLY A 53 -7.61 -0.89 4.41
N VAL A 54 -6.39 -1.32 4.75
CA VAL A 54 -5.41 -0.49 5.43
C VAL A 54 -4.76 0.49 4.43
N PRO A 55 -4.66 1.79 4.75
CA PRO A 55 -3.90 2.74 3.94
C PRO A 55 -2.42 2.36 3.95
N PHE A 56 -1.81 2.32 2.77
CA PHE A 56 -0.42 1.93 2.64
C PHE A 56 0.52 3.05 3.11
N CYS A 57 1.12 2.82 4.28
CA CYS A 57 2.14 3.60 5.00
C CYS A 57 3.60 3.37 4.56
N TRP A 58 4.52 4.35 4.72
CA TRP A 58 5.97 4.07 4.76
C TRP A 58 6.33 3.17 5.95
N ASP A 59 5.56 3.25 7.02
CA ASP A 59 5.75 2.51 8.27
C ASP A 59 5.50 0.99 8.15
N LEU A 60 4.78 0.57 7.11
CA LEU A 60 4.45 -0.84 6.90
C LEU A 60 5.57 -1.64 6.21
N ILE A 61 6.65 -0.97 5.82
CA ILE A 61 7.69 -1.51 4.95
C ILE A 61 9.00 -1.63 5.74
N GLU A 62 9.72 -2.72 5.50
CA GLU A 62 11.10 -2.93 5.98
C GLU A 62 12.16 -2.38 4.99
#